data_AF-A0A2M7CKE6-F1
#
_entry.id   AF-A0A2M7CKE6-F1
#
_cell.length_a   1.000
_cell.length_b   1.000
_cell.length_c   1.000
_cell.angle_alpha   90.00
_cell.angle_beta   90.00
_cell.angle_gamma   90.00
#
_symmetry.space_group_name_H-M   'P 1'
#
loop_
_entity.id
_entity.type
_entity.pdbx_description
1 polymer ?
#
loop_
_entity_poly.entity_id
_entity_poly.type
_entity_poly.pdbx_seq_one_letter_code
_entity_poly.pdbx_strand_id
1 'polypeptide(L)' 'MKRFLLLALTAIFLAACQGQPAQVTGETVNVAGGSYRNVTPDELNAMLKNKDFVFVNVHIPFEGNIANSDLSLP' A
#
# COMPACT_ATOMS: atom_id res chain seq x y z
N MET A 1 -12.89 27.43 35.38
CA MET A 1 -13.69 27.01 34.19
C MET A 1 -13.03 27.43 32.88
N LYS A 2 -12.81 28.73 32.58
CA LYS A 2 -12.14 29.19 31.34
C LYS A 2 -10.74 28.60 31.08
N ARG A 3 -9.90 28.42 32.12
CA ARG A 3 -8.56 27.82 31.98
C ARG A 3 -8.60 26.33 31.62
N PHE A 4 -9.59 25.59 32.14
CA PHE A 4 -9.83 24.20 31.78
C PHE A 4 -10.34 24.07 30.34
N LEU A 5 -11.21 25.00 29.92
CA LEU A 5 -11.69 25.08 28.55
C LEU A 5 -10.56 25.39 27.55
N LEU A 6 -9.63 26.27 27.92
CA LEU A 6 -8.44 26.57 27.10
C LEU A 6 -7.55 25.35 26.94
N LEU A 7 -7.25 24.64 28.03
CA LEU A 7 -6.41 23.43 28.03
C LEU A 7 -7.02 22.29 27.19
N ALA A 8 -8.33 22.09 27.26
CA ALA A 8 -9.02 21.10 26.44
C ALA A 8 -8.94 21.46 24.94
N LEU A 9 -9.03 22.74 24.61
CA LEU A 9 -8.95 23.22 23.23
C LEU A 9 -7.54 23.01 22.63
N THR A 10 -6.49 23.28 23.40
CA THR A 10 -5.11 23.04 22.94
C THR A 10 -4.82 21.56 22.71
N ALA A 11 -5.36 20.66 23.53
CA ALA A 11 -5.18 19.22 23.35
C ALA A 11 -5.80 18.70 22.04
N ILE A 12 -6.94 19.25 21.63
CA ILE A 12 -7.59 18.89 20.35
C ILE A 12 -6.74 19.34 19.15
N PHE A 13 -6.13 20.53 19.22
CA PHE A 13 -5.24 21.01 18.16
C PHE A 13 -3.99 20.15 17.99
N LEU A 14 -3.45 19.55 19.08
CA LEU A 14 -2.30 18.65 18.98
C LEU A 14 -2.64 17.30 18.31
N ALA A 15 -3.87 16.80 18.44
CA ALA A 15 -4.29 15.55 17.82
C ALA A 15 -4.41 15.66 16.28
N ALA A 16 -4.72 16.84 15.75
CA ALA A 16 -4.84 17.08 14.32
C ALA A 16 -3.50 17.06 13.56
N CYS A 17 -2.37 17.12 14.27
CA CYS A 17 -1.03 17.03 13.67
C CYS A 17 -0.52 15.59 13.57
N GLN A 18 -1.29 14.58 13.98
CA GLN A 18 -0.95 13.20 13.66
C GLN A 18 -1.17 12.98 12.16
N GLY A 19 -0.10 13.19 11.39
CA GLY A 19 -0.07 12.91 9.96
C GLY A 19 -0.51 11.47 9.75
N GLN A 20 -1.62 11.31 9.03
CA GLN A 20 -2.12 10.00 8.64
C GLN A 20 -0.97 9.27 7.91
N PRO A 21 -0.58 8.04 8.32
CA PRO A 21 0.42 7.30 7.58
C PRO A 21 -0.03 7.28 6.12
N ALA A 22 0.85 7.69 5.21
CA ALA A 22 0.56 7.71 3.78
C ALA A 22 0.07 6.31 3.42
N GLN A 23 -1.23 6.18 3.15
CA GLN A 23 -1.81 4.88 2.87
C GLN A 23 -1.33 4.50 1.48
N VAL A 24 -0.28 3.70 1.43
CA VAL A 24 0.31 3.16 0.21
C VAL A 24 -0.67 2.10 -0.31
N THR A 25 -1.77 2.58 -0.89
CA THR A 25 -2.88 1.75 -1.35
C THR A 25 -2.79 1.65 -2.87
N GLY A 26 -2.84 0.43 -3.39
CA GLY A 26 -2.96 0.19 -4.81
C GLY A 26 -4.19 0.86 -5.42
N GLU A 27 -4.13 1.09 -6.74
CA GLU A 27 -5.17 1.75 -7.51
C GLU A 27 -5.86 0.76 -8.44
N THR A 28 -7.17 0.87 -8.60
CA THR A 28 -7.89 0.16 -9.66
C THR A 28 -7.80 0.94 -10.96
N VAL A 29 -7.22 0.34 -11.98
CA VAL A 29 -7.07 0.91 -13.32
C VAL A 29 -8.08 0.28 -14.27
N ASN A 30 -8.87 1.12 -14.93
CA ASN A 30 -9.81 0.69 -15.97
C ASN A 30 -9.13 0.71 -17.33
N VAL A 31 -9.35 -0.33 -18.14
CA VAL A 31 -8.84 -0.46 -19.51
C VAL A 31 -9.96 -0.89 -20.46
N ALA A 32 -9.72 -0.81 -21.76
CA ALA A 32 -10.63 -1.40 -22.73
C ALA A 32 -10.71 -2.92 -22.51
N GLY A 33 -11.89 -3.41 -22.10
CA GLY A 33 -12.14 -4.84 -21.87
C GLY A 33 -12.05 -5.29 -20.40
N GLY A 34 -11.83 -4.39 -19.44
CA GLY A 34 -11.87 -4.75 -18.02
C GLY A 34 -11.16 -3.77 -17.10
N SER A 35 -10.72 -4.26 -15.94
CA SER A 35 -9.91 -3.50 -14.98
C SER A 35 -8.92 -4.42 -14.29
N TYR A 36 -7.85 -3.82 -13.76
CA TYR A 36 -6.86 -4.49 -12.93
C TYR A 36 -6.47 -3.61 -11.75
N ARG A 37 -5.78 -4.18 -10.76
CA ARG A 37 -5.29 -3.44 -9.60
C ARG A 37 -3.78 -3.28 -9.69
N ASN A 38 -3.33 -2.03 -9.78
CA ASN A 38 -1.93 -1.68 -9.59
C ASN A 38 -1.61 -1.76 -8.11
N VAL A 39 -0.69 -2.64 -7.72
CA VAL A 39 -0.23 -2.78 -6.34
C VAL A 39 1.14 -2.14 -6.19
N THR A 40 1.38 -1.55 -5.02
CA THR A 40 2.69 -0.99 -4.69
C THR A 40 3.63 -2.09 -4.17
N PRO A 41 4.96 -1.86 -4.13
CA PRO A 41 5.89 -2.83 -3.55
C PRO A 41 5.59 -3.20 -2.09
N ASP A 42 5.18 -2.23 -1.26
CA ASP A 42 4.85 -2.47 0.14
C ASP A 42 3.57 -3.30 0.30
N GLU A 43 2.57 -3.05 -0.54
CA GLU A 43 1.33 -3.84 -0.58
C GLU A 43 1.61 -5.26 -1.05
N LEU A 44 2.38 -5.44 -2.13
CA LEU A 44 2.81 -6.75 -2.60
C LEU A 44 3.55 -7.52 -1.50
N ASN A 45 4.46 -6.86 -0.78
CA ASN A 45 5.18 -7.48 0.33
C ASN A 45 4.23 -7.90 1.46
N ALA A 46 3.17 -7.14 1.75
CA ALA A 46 2.14 -7.54 2.70
C ALA A 46 1.33 -8.75 2.18
N MET A 47 0.94 -8.75 0.91
CA MET A 47 0.20 -9.86 0.28
C MET A 47 1.01 -11.16 0.27
N LEU A 48 2.33 -11.09 0.05
CA LEU A 48 3.21 -12.26 0.06
C LEU A 48 3.31 -12.95 1.43
N LYS A 49 2.99 -12.27 2.54
CA LYS A 49 2.97 -12.89 3.89
C LYS A 49 1.84 -13.90 4.05
N ASN A 50 0.73 -13.72 3.34
CA ASN A 50 -0.39 -14.64 3.30
C ASN A 50 -0.76 -14.91 1.83
N LYS A 51 0.18 -15.49 1.10
CA LYS A 51 0.10 -15.64 -0.35
C LYS A 51 -1.02 -16.61 -0.75
N ASP A 52 -2.07 -16.05 -1.35
CA ASP A 52 -3.26 -16.75 -1.85
C ASP A 52 -3.44 -16.57 -3.38
N PHE A 53 -2.37 -16.19 -4.08
CA PHE A 53 -2.36 -15.88 -5.51
C PHE A 53 -1.12 -16.45 -6.21
N VAL A 54 -1.19 -16.57 -7.53
CA VAL A 54 -0.03 -16.92 -8.38
C VAL A 54 0.78 -15.67 -8.65
N PHE A 55 2.07 -15.70 -8.33
CA PHE A 55 2.99 -14.60 -8.56
C PHE A 55 3.93 -14.91 -9.72
N VAL A 56 3.78 -14.19 -10.84
CA VAL A 56 4.56 -14.41 -12.07
C VAL A 56 5.61 -13.32 -12.24
N ASN A 57 6.87 -13.71 -12.35
CA ASN A 57 7.96 -12.81 -12.70
C ASN A 57 7.97 -12.55 -14.22
N VAL A 58 7.84 -11.29 -14.61
CA VAL A 58 7.85 -10.85 -16.02
C VAL A 58 8.89 -9.74 -16.26
N HIS A 59 9.87 -9.60 -15.35
CA HIS A 59 10.87 -8.53 -15.45
C HIS A 59 11.84 -8.78 -16.61
N ILE A 60 11.97 -7.78 -17.48
CA ILE A 60 12.88 -7.77 -18.62
C ILE A 60 13.69 -6.46 -18.55
N PRO A 61 15.03 -6.50 -18.68
CA PRO A 61 15.87 -7.69 -18.90
C PRO A 61 15.83 -8.67 -17.72
N PHE A 62 16.11 -9.94 -18.01
CA PHE A 62 16.12 -10.95 -16.96
C PHE A 62 17.35 -10.80 -16.06
N GLU A 63 17.12 -10.45 -14.80
CA GLU A 63 18.16 -10.26 -13.77
C GLU A 63 18.03 -11.25 -12.61
N GLY A 64 17.27 -12.33 -12.82
CA GLY A 64 16.86 -13.28 -11.78
C GLY A 64 15.37 -13.19 -11.47
N ASN A 65 14.86 -14.19 -10.74
CA ASN A 65 13.46 -14.22 -10.33
C ASN A 65 13.26 -13.38 -9.07
N ILE A 66 12.15 -12.63 -9.03
CA ILE A 66 11.68 -12.02 -7.77
C ILE A 66 11.38 -13.15 -6.77
N ALA A 67 11.81 -12.98 -5.53
CA ALA A 67 11.60 -13.94 -4.46
C ALA A 67 10.11 -14.29 -4.30
N ASN A 68 9.81 -15.57 -4.06
CA ASN A 68 8.46 -16.11 -3.91
C ASN A 68 7.58 -16.08 -5.17
N SER A 69 8.15 -15.86 -6.37
CA SER A 69 7.45 -16.12 -7.64
C SER A 69 7.22 -17.62 -7.84
N ASP A 70 6.07 -17.98 -8.43
CA ASP A 70 5.73 -19.37 -8.79
C ASP A 70 6.18 -19.70 -10.22
N LEU A 71 6.14 -18.69 -11.09
CA LEU A 71 6.43 -18.81 -12.51
C LEU A 71 7.28 -17.63 -12.97
N SER A 72 8.00 -17.83 -14.07
CA SER A 72 8.77 -16.79 -14.75
C SER A 72 8.49 -16.89 -16.23
N LEU A 73 8.12 -15.77 -16.85
CA LEU A 73 7.85 -15.68 -18.28
C LEU A 73 8.87 -14.74 -18.92
N PRO A 74 9.62 -15.21 -19.93
CA PRO A 74 10.60 -14.39 -20.66
C PRO A 74 9.95 -13.50 -21.72
#